data_AF-A0AAJ2U669-F1
#
_entry.id   AF-A0AAJ2U669-F1
#
_cell.length_a   1.000
_cell.length_b   1.000
_cell.length_c   1.000
_cell.angle_alpha   90.00
_cell.angle_beta   90.00
_cell.angle_gamma   90.00
#
_symmetry.space_group_name_H-M   'P 1'
#
loop_
_entity.id
_entity.type
_entity.pdbx_description
1 polymer ?
#
loop_
_entity_poly.entity_id
_entity_poly.type
_entity_poly.pdbx_seq_one_letter_code
_entity_poly.pdbx_strand_id
1 'polypeptide(L)' 'MIIVGPYEHHSNYLPWKYLAKKASATFVVLPINVDGVVDYEFIKRNSSRIKIISISSVSNVFGFKIDVKKVCELADDK' A
#
# COMPACT_ATOMS: atom_id res chain seq x y z
N MET A 1 -5.45 2.43 9.65
CA MET A 1 -5.71 2.22 8.22
C MET A 1 -4.80 1.12 7.70
N ILE A 2 -5.30 0.25 6.84
CA ILE A 2 -4.51 -0.78 6.13
C ILE A 2 -4.43 -0.35 4.66
N ILE A 3 -3.22 -0.23 4.14
CA ILE A 3 -2.94 0.09 2.74
C ILE A 3 -2.43 -1.16 2.04
N VAL A 4 -2.93 -1.44 0.83
CA VAL A 4 -2.36 -2.43 -0.09
C VAL A 4 -1.89 -1.76 -1.38
N GLY A 5 -0.89 -2.33 -2.03
CA GLY A 5 -0.43 -1.87 -3.33
C GLY A 5 -1.51 -1.99 -4.44
N PRO A 6 -1.35 -1.26 -5.56
CA PRO A 6 -2.28 -1.32 -6.69
C PRO A 6 -2.06 -2.58 -7.58
N TYR A 7 -0.90 -3.22 -7.47
CA TYR A 7 -0.48 -4.34 -8.33
C TYR A 7 -0.29 -5.66 -7.56
N GLU A 8 -1.06 -5.83 -6.49
CA GLU A 8 -0.89 -6.96 -5.59
C GLU A 8 -1.56 -8.24 -6.11
N HIS A 9 -0.85 -9.36 -5.95
CA HIS A 9 -1.45 -10.68 -6.10
C HIS A 9 -2.56 -10.88 -5.04
N HIS A 10 -3.56 -11.70 -5.34
CA HIS A 10 -4.70 -11.91 -4.43
C HIS A 10 -4.30 -12.42 -3.03
N SER A 11 -3.22 -13.21 -2.93
CA SER A 11 -2.66 -13.63 -1.64
C SER A 11 -2.20 -12.47 -0.75
N ASN A 12 -1.86 -11.33 -1.35
CA ASN A 12 -1.44 -10.12 -0.67
C ASN A 12 -2.51 -9.00 -0.71
N TYR A 13 -3.75 -9.33 -1.08
CA TYR A 13 -4.88 -8.39 -1.10
C TYR A 13 -6.05 -8.86 -0.23
N LEU A 14 -6.53 -10.09 -0.47
CA LEU A 14 -7.74 -10.61 0.18
C LEU A 14 -7.61 -10.77 1.70
N PRO A 15 -6.47 -11.25 2.27
CA PRO A 15 -6.33 -11.36 3.72
C PRO A 15 -6.48 -10.00 4.41
N TRP A 16 -5.88 -8.96 3.86
CA TRP A 16 -5.94 -7.60 4.39
C TRP A 16 -7.33 -6.98 4.27
N LYS A 17 -8.00 -7.19 3.15
CA LYS A 17 -9.40 -6.74 2.95
C LYS A 17 -10.33 -7.40 3.97
N TYR A 18 -10.17 -8.71 4.18
CA TYR A 18 -10.96 -9.45 5.17
C TYR A 18 -10.66 -8.96 6.60
N LEU A 19 -9.38 -8.80 6.96
CA LEU A 19 -8.98 -8.29 8.27
C LEU A 19 -9.51 -6.89 8.54
N ALA A 20 -9.40 -5.98 7.56
CA ALA A 20 -9.92 -4.62 7.67
C ALA A 20 -11.42 -4.61 7.93
N LYS A 21 -12.19 -5.45 7.21
CA LYS A 21 -13.63 -5.62 7.45
C LYS A 21 -13.90 -6.15 8.86
N LYS A 22 -13.17 -7.17 9.30
CA LYS A 22 -13.34 -7.79 10.64
C LYS A 22 -13.01 -6.83 11.77
N ALA A 23 -12.02 -5.96 11.58
CA ALA A 23 -11.55 -5.00 12.57
C ALA A 23 -12.22 -3.62 12.45
N SER A 24 -13.22 -3.44 11.57
CA SER A 24 -13.80 -2.14 11.24
C SER A 24 -12.76 -1.07 10.89
N ALA A 25 -11.66 -1.48 10.25
CA ALA A 25 -10.57 -0.61 9.84
C ALA A 25 -10.75 -0.15 8.39
N THR A 26 -10.28 1.06 8.09
CA THR A 26 -10.23 1.55 6.70
C THR A 26 -9.23 0.73 5.89
N PHE A 27 -9.71 0.17 4.76
CA PHE A 27 -8.91 -0.51 3.75
C PHE A 27 -8.75 0.40 2.54
N VAL A 28 -7.51 0.64 2.10
CA VAL A 28 -7.20 1.53 0.98
C VAL A 28 -6.28 0.81 0.00
N VAL A 29 -6.59 0.92 -1.29
CA VAL A 29 -5.63 0.58 -2.35
C VAL A 29 -4.82 1.84 -2.64
N LEU A 30 -3.50 1.74 -2.60
CA LEU A 30 -2.61 2.85 -2.81
C LEU A 30 -2.84 3.42 -4.22
N PRO A 31 -3.18 4.72 -4.35
CA PRO A 31 -3.46 5.31 -5.65
C PRO A 31 -2.20 5.37 -6.51
N ILE A 32 -2.42 5.38 -7.81
CA ILE A 32 -1.40 5.56 -8.84
C ILE A 32 -1.63 6.88 -9.57
N ASN A 33 -0.55 7.47 -10.08
CA ASN A 33 -0.63 8.59 -11.00
C ASN A 33 -0.90 8.10 -12.45
N VAL A 34 -0.94 9.04 -13.39
CA VAL A 34 -1.19 8.77 -14.82
C VAL A 34 -0.14 7.86 -15.47
N ASP A 35 1.07 7.82 -14.91
CA ASP A 35 2.18 6.99 -15.39
C ASP A 35 2.18 5.58 -14.78
N GLY A 36 1.18 5.24 -13.97
CA GLY A 36 1.12 3.97 -13.23
C GLY A 36 2.09 3.89 -12.05
N VAL A 37 2.66 5.01 -11.62
CA VAL A 37 3.56 5.07 -10.46
C VAL A 37 2.74 5.30 -9.20
N VAL A 38 3.11 4.62 -8.12
CA VAL A 38 2.47 4.78 -6.81
C VAL A 38 2.61 6.21 -6.27
N ASP A 39 1.54 6.75 -5.71
CA ASP A 39 1.55 8.06 -5.05
C ASP A 39 2.22 7.96 -3.65
N TYR A 40 3.53 8.18 -3.61
CA TYR A 40 4.29 8.21 -2.36
C TYR A 40 3.84 9.35 -1.42
N GLU A 41 3.33 10.46 -1.95
CA GLU A 41 2.83 11.57 -1.12
C GLU A 41 1.55 11.18 -0.39
N PHE A 42 0.75 10.25 -0.94
CA PHE A 42 -0.38 9.67 -0.21
C PHE A 42 0.06 9.01 1.10
N ILE A 43 1.18 8.28 1.09
CA ILE A 43 1.72 7.62 2.28
C ILE A 43 2.12 8.68 3.30
N LYS A 44 2.92 9.67 2.85
CA LYS A 44 3.40 10.75 3.70
C LYS A 44 2.27 11.52 4.37
N ARG A 45 1.27 11.97 3.60
CA ARG A 45 0.11 12.72 4.11
C ARG A 45 -0.74 11.93 5.12
N ASN A 46 -0.66 10.60 5.12
CA ASN A 46 -1.48 9.73 5.96
C ASN A 46 -0.66 8.94 7.00
N SER A 47 0.66 9.19 7.15
CA SER A 47 1.58 8.38 7.96
C SER A 47 1.03 8.08 9.37
N SER A 48 0.53 9.10 10.07
CA SER A 48 -0.07 8.98 11.42
C SER A 48 -1.29 8.06 11.51
N ARG A 49 -2.04 7.88 10.42
CA ARG A 49 -3.27 7.05 10.35
C ARG A 49 -2.99 5.63 9.86
N ILE A 50 -1.85 5.43 9.21
CA ILE A 50 -1.44 4.14 8.66
C ILE A 50 -1.02 3.23 9.82
N LYS A 51 -1.51 1.99 9.79
CA LYS A 51 -1.14 0.94 10.75
C LYS A 51 -0.39 -0.19 10.06
N ILE A 52 -0.76 -0.50 8.81
CA ILE A 52 -0.15 -1.55 8.00
C ILE A 52 -0.09 -1.05 6.56
N ILE A 53 1.06 -1.25 5.91
CA ILE A 53 1.23 -1.14 4.46
C ILE A 53 1.67 -2.53 3.97
N SER A 54 0.97 -3.06 2.96
CA SER A 54 1.34 -4.32 2.32
C SER A 54 1.54 -4.10 0.83
N ILE A 55 2.78 -4.28 0.37
CA ILE A 55 3.17 -4.06 -1.02
C ILE A 55 4.14 -5.16 -1.47
N SER A 56 4.08 -5.48 -2.75
CA SER A 56 5.06 -6.30 -3.45
C SER A 56 6.27 -5.45 -3.84
N SER A 57 7.49 -6.00 -3.71
CA SER A 57 8.70 -5.30 -4.18
C SER A 57 8.71 -5.16 -5.71
N VAL A 58 8.17 -6.15 -6.42
CA VAL A 58 8.01 -6.18 -7.88
C VAL A 58 6.66 -6.81 -8.21
N SER A 59 5.89 -6.17 -9.09
CA SER A 59 4.64 -6.72 -9.61
C SER A 59 4.92 -7.96 -10.47
N ASN A 60 4.16 -9.03 -10.23
CA ASN A 60 4.24 -10.25 -11.03
C ASN A 60 3.55 -10.14 -12.41
N VAL A 61 2.72 -9.11 -12.62
CA VAL A 61 2.01 -8.89 -13.89
C VAL A 61 2.74 -7.87 -14.76
N PHE A 62 3.08 -6.71 -14.18
CA PHE A 62 3.65 -5.59 -14.93
C PHE A 62 5.16 -5.44 -14.78
N GLY A 63 5.80 -6.17 -13.86
CA GLY A 63 7.22 -5.99 -13.54
C GLY A 63 7.54 -4.65 -12.87
N PHE A 64 6.54 -3.85 -12.49
CA PHE A 64 6.73 -2.58 -11.80
C PHE A 64 7.44 -2.80 -10.47
N LYS A 65 8.56 -2.10 -10.29
CA LYS A 65 9.34 -2.13 -9.06
C LYS A 65 8.91 -0.99 -8.16
N ILE A 66 8.55 -1.33 -6.93
CA ILE A 66 8.23 -0.35 -5.89
C ILE A 66 9.50 -0.08 -5.08
N ASP A 67 9.76 1.18 -4.76
CA ASP A 67 10.83 1.56 -3.85
C ASP A 67 10.41 1.30 -2.40
N VAL A 68 10.61 0.06 -1.95
CA VAL A 68 10.23 -0.38 -0.60
C VAL A 68 10.95 0.42 0.48
N LYS A 69 12.20 0.86 0.25
CA LYS A 69 12.93 1.67 1.22
C LYS A 69 12.24 3.00 1.43
N LYS A 70 11.90 3.69 0.34
CA LYS A 70 11.14 4.94 0.38
C LYS A 70 9.78 4.76 1.06
N VAL A 71 9.10 3.63 0.84
CA VAL A 71 7.83 3.34 1.52
C VAL A 71 8.01 3.22 3.04
N CYS A 72 9.04 2.50 3.50
CA CYS A 72 9.35 2.39 4.92
C CYS A 72 9.67 3.76 5.54
N GLU A 73 10.54 4.54 4.91
CA GLU A 73 10.92 5.88 5.38
C GLU A 73 9.69 6.79 5.54
N LEU A 74 8.79 6.82 4.54
CA LEU A 74 7.58 7.64 4.58
C LEU A 74 6.52 7.12 5.57
N ALA A 75 6.52 5.82 5.87
CA ALA A 75 5.63 5.24 6.86
C ALA A 75 6.09 5.52 8.30
N ASP A 76 7.40 5.68 8.51
CA ASP A 76 8.01 5.97 9.80
C ASP A 76 8.10 7.49 10.11
N ASP A 77 7.88 8.35 9.12
CA ASP A 77 7.76 9.81 9.24
C ASP A 77 6.48 10.20 10.03
N LYS A 78 6.56 10.12 11.37
CA LYS A 78 5.47 10.38 12.33
C LYS A 78 5.53 11.77 12.94
#